data_AF-A0A928KY91-F1
#
_entry.id   AF-A0A928KY91-F1
#
_cell.length_a   1.000
_cell.length_b   1.000
_cell.length_c   1.000
_cell.angle_alpha   90.00
_cell.angle_beta   90.00
_cell.angle_gamma   90.00
#
_symmetry.space_group_name_H-M   'P 1'
#
loop_
_entity.id
_entity.type
_entity.pdbx_description
1 polymer ?
#
loop_
_entity_poly.entity_id
_entity_poly.type
_entity_poly.pdbx_seq_one_letter_code
_entity_poly.pdbx_strand_id
1 'polypeptide(L)'
;MIQRNEGRFRPRRTKFAQVSNVALHDDKLSLKAKGLYSLIQSIITIPGADLRIWKIKLKCKEGSKAFDAAWKELKDTGYLKQYRMPGGAKGAFIYEYDLLDEPDLTTSATINLNKNGEIISITEKIDHIPQNGGGGQETPDDHTPHFGCGAQSTLCFSDPIQKGGGKDNITSDNTPFDNTESVSLSYNDGLTDFLSNQIKEQIEFSYFEREMPDDILTVSALVDCMVEIMASPETKINGVMLSQKTLTPYIKNVDSCIIREFMEHMRGKSLKGVNNITAYYRSCFINYLREQELSKMVI
;
A
#
# COMPACT_ATOMS: atom_id res chain seq x y z
N MET A 1 -44.18 44.56 -28.83
CA MET A 1 -43.30 43.46 -29.28
C MET A 1 -41.98 43.58 -28.53
N ILE A 2 -41.66 42.65 -27.64
CA ILE A 2 -40.37 42.62 -26.94
C ILE A 2 -39.37 41.95 -27.90
N GLN A 3 -38.38 42.70 -28.39
CA GLN A 3 -37.27 42.11 -29.14
C GLN A 3 -36.49 41.21 -28.18
N ARG A 4 -36.51 39.89 -28.43
CA ARG A 4 -35.66 38.94 -27.72
C ARG A 4 -34.25 39.12 -28.26
N ASN A 5 -33.33 39.55 -27.40
CA ASN A 5 -31.94 39.71 -27.77
C ASN A 5 -31.30 38.32 -27.82
N GLU A 6 -31.03 37.79 -29.02
CA GLU A 6 -30.55 36.40 -29.26
C GLU A 6 -29.03 36.24 -29.08
N GLY A 7 -28.39 37.09 -28.27
CA GLY A 7 -26.96 36.99 -28.00
C GLY A 7 -26.62 35.74 -27.19
N ARG A 8 -25.66 34.94 -27.65
CA ARG A 8 -25.08 33.80 -26.90
C ARG A 8 -23.62 34.04 -26.54
N PHE A 9 -23.21 33.65 -25.33
CA PHE A 9 -21.81 33.67 -24.94
C PHE A 9 -21.00 32.62 -25.72
N ARG A 10 -19.75 32.94 -26.05
CA ARG A 10 -18.80 31.95 -26.57
C ARG A 10 -18.35 31.05 -25.40
N PRO A 11 -18.36 29.72 -25.56
CA PRO A 11 -17.84 28.83 -24.52
C PRO A 11 -16.34 29.10 -24.32
N ARG A 12 -15.90 29.08 -23.06
CA ARG A 12 -14.47 29.18 -22.74
C ARG A 12 -13.75 27.97 -23.37
N ARG A 13 -12.71 28.24 -24.16
CA ARG A 13 -11.92 27.21 -24.86
C ARG A 13 -11.00 26.43 -23.91
N THR A 14 -10.68 27.02 -22.76
CA THR A 14 -9.84 26.42 -21.71
C THR A 14 -10.63 26.30 -20.42
N LYS A 15 -10.59 25.10 -19.83
CA LYS A 15 -11.08 24.84 -18.48
C LYS A 15 -9.96 25.21 -17.52
N PHE A 16 -10.29 25.95 -16.47
CA PHE A 16 -9.37 26.30 -15.39
C PHE A 16 -9.99 25.82 -14.08
N ALA A 17 -9.15 25.42 -13.12
CA ALA A 17 -9.60 25.09 -11.78
C ALA A 17 -9.50 26.35 -10.91
N GLN A 18 -10.53 26.61 -10.12
CA GLN A 18 -10.48 27.58 -9.04
C GLN A 18 -9.93 26.88 -7.79
N VAL A 19 -9.03 27.55 -7.08
CA VAL A 19 -8.38 27.03 -5.86
C VAL A 19 -8.53 28.07 -4.76
N SER A 20 -8.66 27.64 -3.50
CA SER A 20 -8.71 28.56 -2.35
C SER A 20 -7.47 29.45 -2.30
N ASN A 21 -7.71 30.77 -2.30
CA ASN A 21 -6.65 31.75 -2.08
C ASN A 21 -6.05 31.62 -0.68
N VAL A 22 -6.85 31.20 0.32
CA VAL A 22 -6.37 30.99 1.69
C VAL A 22 -5.31 29.89 1.69
N ALA A 23 -5.60 28.73 1.08
CA ALA A 23 -4.64 27.64 0.98
C ALA A 23 -3.41 27.99 0.11
N LEU A 24 -3.59 28.68 -1.01
CA LEU A 24 -2.47 29.08 -1.88
C LEU A 24 -1.51 30.08 -1.21
N HIS A 25 -2.04 30.96 -0.36
CA HIS A 25 -1.25 31.98 0.34
C HIS A 25 -0.85 31.59 1.76
N ASP A 26 -1.21 30.41 2.27
CA ASP A 26 -0.77 29.96 3.60
C ASP A 26 0.73 29.63 3.59
N ASP A 27 1.51 30.32 4.41
CA ASP A 27 2.95 30.10 4.57
C ASP A 27 3.29 28.81 5.32
N LYS A 28 2.30 28.21 6.02
CA LYS A 28 2.45 26.90 6.67
C LYS A 28 2.42 25.74 5.67
N LEU A 29 1.93 25.98 4.45
CA LEU A 29 1.89 24.98 3.39
C LEU A 29 3.11 25.10 2.45
N SER A 30 3.78 23.99 2.26
CA SER A 30 4.81 23.79 1.26
C SER A 30 4.23 23.84 -0.15
N LEU A 31 5.08 24.16 -1.14
CA LEU A 31 4.67 24.12 -2.55
C LEU A 31 4.15 22.75 -3.00
N LYS A 32 4.64 21.66 -2.38
CA LYS A 32 4.17 20.30 -2.66
C LYS A 32 2.74 20.13 -2.15
N ALA A 33 2.45 20.58 -0.93
CA ALA A 33 1.12 20.53 -0.36
C ALA A 33 0.14 21.45 -1.12
N LYS A 34 0.56 22.67 -1.48
CA LYS A 34 -0.23 23.58 -2.34
C LYS A 34 -0.55 22.98 -3.71
N GLY A 35 0.44 22.32 -4.33
CA GLY A 35 0.27 21.61 -5.59
C GLY A 35 -0.73 20.46 -5.48
N LEU A 36 -0.60 19.63 -4.43
CA LEU A 36 -1.52 18.53 -4.16
C LEU A 36 -2.94 19.03 -3.85
N TYR A 37 -3.09 20.05 -3.01
CA TYR A 37 -4.35 20.72 -2.73
C TYR A 37 -5.04 21.17 -4.02
N SER A 38 -4.31 21.89 -4.87
CA SER A 38 -4.82 22.40 -6.16
C SER A 38 -5.27 21.28 -7.09
N LEU A 39 -4.52 20.17 -7.13
CA LEU A 39 -4.88 18.99 -7.93
C LEU A 39 -6.17 18.34 -7.41
N ILE A 40 -6.29 18.13 -6.10
CA ILE A 40 -7.49 17.54 -5.49
C ILE A 40 -8.70 18.45 -5.73
N GLN A 41 -8.58 19.76 -5.46
CA GLN A 41 -9.64 20.75 -5.71
C GLN A 41 -10.14 20.72 -7.16
N SER A 42 -9.21 20.61 -8.11
CA SER A 42 -9.56 20.48 -9.52
C SER A 42 -10.31 19.20 -9.86
N ILE A 43 -10.11 18.10 -9.13
CA ILE A 43 -10.73 16.81 -9.42
C ILE A 43 -12.11 16.72 -8.78
N ILE A 44 -12.25 17.13 -7.51
CA ILE A 44 -13.52 17.07 -6.77
C ILE A 44 -14.59 17.98 -7.37
N THR A 45 -14.19 19.06 -8.06
CA THR A 45 -15.11 19.98 -8.74
C THR A 45 -15.62 19.46 -10.09
N ILE A 46 -15.08 18.35 -10.60
CA ILE A 46 -15.53 17.73 -11.86
C ILE A 46 -16.70 16.77 -11.55
N PRO A 47 -17.91 17.00 -12.10
CA PRO A 47 -19.04 16.11 -11.87
C PRO A 47 -18.75 14.67 -12.34
N GLY A 48 -19.04 13.69 -11.48
CA GLY A 48 -18.83 12.27 -11.79
C GLY A 48 -17.36 11.82 -11.85
N ALA A 49 -16.43 12.67 -11.39
CA ALA A 49 -15.03 12.27 -11.29
C ALA A 49 -14.85 11.14 -10.27
N ASP A 50 -13.91 10.26 -10.56
CA ASP A 50 -13.52 9.20 -9.65
C ASP A 50 -12.52 9.74 -8.61
N LEU A 51 -12.98 9.82 -7.36
CA LEU A 51 -12.26 10.46 -6.26
C LEU A 51 -11.41 9.48 -5.44
N ARG A 52 -11.21 8.25 -5.93
CA ARG A 52 -10.35 7.28 -5.24
C ARG A 52 -8.92 7.83 -5.16
N ILE A 53 -8.33 7.81 -3.96
CA ILE A 53 -6.99 8.38 -3.68
C ILE A 53 -5.93 7.88 -4.66
N TRP A 54 -5.97 6.60 -5.02
CA TRP A 54 -4.99 6.01 -5.92
C TRP A 54 -5.02 6.64 -7.33
N LYS A 55 -6.18 7.10 -7.83
CA LYS A 55 -6.26 7.84 -9.11
C LYS A 55 -5.66 9.23 -9.02
N ILE A 56 -5.77 9.87 -7.85
CA ILE A 56 -5.11 11.15 -7.58
C ILE A 56 -3.59 10.93 -7.53
N LYS A 57 -3.12 9.87 -6.86
CA LYS A 57 -1.71 9.46 -6.87
C LYS A 57 -1.19 9.21 -8.29
N LEU A 58 -1.98 8.57 -9.16
CA LEU A 58 -1.60 8.30 -10.57
C LEU A 58 -1.35 9.58 -11.38
N LYS A 59 -2.01 10.68 -11.02
CA LYS A 59 -1.82 11.99 -11.67
C LYS A 59 -0.55 12.70 -11.20
N CYS A 60 0.05 12.26 -10.09
CA CYS A 60 1.28 12.82 -9.56
C CYS A 60 2.48 12.19 -10.27
N LYS A 61 3.44 13.02 -10.66
CA LYS A 61 4.71 12.54 -11.24
C LYS A 61 5.66 12.06 -10.13
N GLU A 62 5.50 12.64 -8.96
CA GLU A 62 6.27 12.36 -7.75
C GLU A 62 5.90 10.99 -7.18
N GLY A 63 6.84 10.34 -6.50
CA GLY A 63 6.61 9.03 -5.88
C GLY A 63 5.65 9.09 -4.68
N SER A 64 5.14 7.91 -4.27
CA SER A 64 4.20 7.77 -3.15
C SER A 64 4.64 8.49 -1.89
N LYS A 65 5.92 8.40 -1.52
CA LYS A 65 6.47 9.10 -0.34
C LYS A 65 6.28 10.62 -0.38
N ALA A 66 6.44 11.24 -1.55
CA ALA A 66 6.26 12.68 -1.71
C ALA A 66 4.78 13.06 -1.64
N PHE A 67 3.91 12.24 -2.23
CA PHE A 67 2.46 12.38 -2.09
C PHE A 67 2.05 12.25 -0.62
N ASP A 68 2.48 11.19 0.06
CA ASP A 68 2.08 10.89 1.44
C ASP A 68 2.58 11.98 2.42
N ALA A 69 3.76 12.56 2.15
CA ALA A 69 4.26 13.72 2.89
C ALA A 69 3.37 14.96 2.70
N ALA A 70 3.03 15.32 1.46
CA ALA A 70 2.15 16.43 1.16
C ALA A 70 0.72 16.21 1.72
N TRP A 71 0.22 14.97 1.63
CA TRP A 71 -1.08 14.58 2.19
C TRP A 71 -1.11 14.68 3.71
N LYS A 72 -0.04 14.23 4.38
CA LYS A 72 0.12 14.40 5.83
C LYS A 72 0.16 15.88 6.20
N GLU A 73 0.89 16.68 5.45
CA GLU A 73 0.99 18.13 5.69
C GLU A 73 -0.38 18.82 5.59
N LEU A 74 -1.22 18.48 4.60
CA LEU A 74 -2.58 18.99 4.49
C LEU A 74 -3.46 18.62 5.69
N LYS A 75 -3.29 17.43 6.26
CA LYS A 75 -3.99 17.02 7.50
C LYS A 75 -3.50 17.80 8.71
N ASP A 76 -2.18 17.87 8.88
CA ASP A 76 -1.54 18.51 10.03
C ASP A 76 -1.81 20.03 10.06
N THR A 77 -2.01 20.64 8.90
CA THR A 77 -2.33 22.08 8.74
C THR A 77 -3.83 22.38 8.77
N GLY A 78 -4.68 21.34 8.85
CA GLY A 78 -6.13 21.48 9.00
C GLY A 78 -6.90 21.66 7.69
N TYR A 79 -6.27 21.50 6.52
CA TYR A 79 -6.94 21.60 5.22
C TYR A 79 -7.58 20.30 4.74
N LEU A 80 -7.24 19.16 5.34
CA LEU A 80 -7.77 17.86 4.96
C LEU A 80 -8.33 17.13 6.18
N LYS A 81 -9.61 16.80 6.13
CA LYS A 81 -10.31 15.99 7.13
C LYS A 81 -10.49 14.58 6.61
N GLN A 82 -10.26 13.60 7.48
CA GLN A 82 -10.48 12.18 7.21
C GLN A 82 -11.64 11.68 8.09
N TYR A 83 -12.66 11.12 7.46
CA TYR A 83 -13.78 10.47 8.13
C TYR A 83 -13.59 8.96 8.05
N ARG A 84 -13.63 8.29 9.20
CA ARG A 84 -13.48 6.83 9.31
C ARG A 84 -14.81 6.22 9.73
N MET A 85 -15.35 5.35 8.91
CA MET A 85 -16.62 4.63 9.12
C MET A 85 -16.39 3.12 9.20
N PRO A 86 -17.19 2.38 9.98
CA PRO A 86 -17.15 0.92 9.97
C PRO A 86 -17.69 0.35 8.66
N GLY A 87 -16.88 -0.44 7.95
CA GLY A 87 -17.14 -0.98 6.61
C GLY A 87 -18.03 -2.22 6.55
N GLY A 88 -18.92 -2.43 7.52
CA GLY A 88 -19.86 -3.56 7.56
C GLY A 88 -19.26 -4.91 7.97
N ALA A 89 -18.06 -5.26 7.49
CA ALA A 89 -17.32 -6.45 7.90
C ALA A 89 -16.53 -6.22 9.22
N LYS A 90 -16.28 -7.29 9.98
CA LYS A 90 -15.57 -7.21 11.27
C LYS A 90 -14.16 -6.64 11.05
N GLY A 91 -13.89 -5.47 11.63
CA GLY A 91 -12.59 -4.79 11.53
C GLY A 91 -12.34 -3.99 10.24
N ALA A 92 -13.26 -3.99 9.28
CA ALA A 92 -13.14 -3.20 8.06
C ALA A 92 -13.51 -1.73 8.32
N PHE A 93 -12.76 -0.80 7.71
CA PHE A 93 -13.05 0.63 7.76
C PHE A 93 -13.13 1.21 6.35
N ILE A 94 -14.08 2.13 6.16
CA ILE A 94 -14.22 2.95 4.95
C ILE A 94 -13.75 4.35 5.32
N TYR A 95 -13.02 4.99 4.42
CA TYR A 95 -12.49 6.33 4.61
C TYR A 95 -13.07 7.28 3.57
N GLU A 96 -13.56 8.42 4.05
CA GLU A 96 -13.93 9.57 3.24
C GLU A 96 -13.06 10.77 3.63
N TYR A 97 -12.96 11.74 2.74
CA TYR A 97 -12.09 12.89 2.92
C TYR A 97 -12.78 14.16 2.48
N ASP A 98 -12.55 15.23 3.23
CA ASP A 98 -13.03 16.57 2.91
C ASP A 98 -11.86 17.54 2.84
N LEU A 99 -11.83 18.31 1.76
CA LEU A 99 -10.80 19.29 1.47
C LEU A 99 -11.37 20.67 1.78
N LEU A 100 -10.84 21.33 2.81
CA LEU A 100 -11.39 22.58 3.30
C LEU A 100 -10.80 23.78 2.56
N ASP A 101 -11.62 24.80 2.32
CA ASP A 101 -11.14 26.08 1.78
C ASP A 101 -10.38 26.90 2.83
N GLU A 102 -10.78 26.77 4.10
CA GLU A 102 -10.14 27.37 5.28
C GLU A 102 -9.61 26.28 6.22
N PRO A 103 -8.44 26.47 6.85
CA PRO A 103 -7.87 25.44 7.72
C PRO A 103 -8.66 25.35 9.03
N ASP A 104 -9.03 24.12 9.41
CA ASP A 104 -9.61 23.84 10.72
C ASP A 104 -8.66 23.00 11.56
N LEU A 105 -8.07 23.63 12.58
CA LEU A 105 -7.23 22.97 13.59
C LEU A 105 -7.98 22.70 14.90
N THR A 106 -9.24 23.15 15.00
CA THR A 106 -10.07 22.98 16.20
C THR A 106 -10.62 21.56 16.30
N THR A 107 -10.97 20.96 15.15
CA THR A 107 -11.37 19.56 15.07
C THR A 107 -10.19 18.67 14.70
N SER A 108 -10.20 17.43 15.19
CA SER A 108 -9.19 16.42 14.82
C SER A 108 -9.11 16.23 13.30
N ALA A 109 -7.92 15.99 12.77
CA ALA A 109 -7.74 15.65 11.36
C ALA A 109 -8.39 14.32 10.97
N THR A 110 -8.59 13.41 11.95
CA THR A 110 -9.32 12.15 11.76
C THR A 110 -10.55 12.12 12.68
N ILE A 111 -11.72 11.95 12.07
CA ILE A 111 -13.04 11.94 12.72
C ILE A 111 -13.64 10.54 12.57
N ASN A 112 -14.01 9.92 13.69
CA ASN A 112 -14.67 8.60 13.66
C ASN A 112 -16.18 8.79 13.59
N LEU A 113 -16.81 8.12 12.62
CA LEU A 113 -18.24 8.14 12.40
C LEU A 113 -18.85 6.77 12.73
N ASN A 114 -20.10 6.77 13.21
CA ASN A 114 -20.87 5.53 13.37
C ASN A 114 -21.40 5.03 12.01
N LYS A 115 -22.11 3.88 12.01
CA LYS A 115 -22.74 3.32 10.79
C LYS A 115 -23.76 4.26 10.13
N ASN A 116 -24.27 5.24 10.87
CA ASN A 116 -25.28 6.20 10.41
C ASN A 116 -24.63 7.53 9.96
N GLY A 117 -23.30 7.65 9.99
CA GLY A 117 -22.58 8.86 9.60
C GLY A 117 -22.48 9.93 10.69
N GLU A 118 -22.88 9.64 11.94
CA GLU A 118 -22.82 10.60 13.04
C GLU A 118 -21.46 10.54 13.75
N ILE A 119 -20.98 11.72 14.20
CA ILE A 119 -19.69 11.85 14.88
C ILE A 119 -19.73 11.12 16.23
N ILE A 120 -18.81 10.17 16.40
CA ILE A 120 -18.55 9.53 17.69
C ILE A 120 -17.70 10.53 18.49
N SER A 121 -18.36 11.35 19.30
CA SER A 121 -17.69 12.34 20.15
C SER A 121 -16.74 11.64 21.12
N ILE A 122 -15.43 11.85 20.93
CA ILE A 122 -14.45 11.68 22.01
C ILE A 122 -14.31 13.04 22.67
N THR A 123 -15.15 13.28 23.67
CA THR A 123 -15.01 14.41 24.58
C THR A 123 -13.85 14.11 25.53
N GLU A 124 -12.87 15.03 25.57
CA GLU A 124 -11.81 15.23 26.57
C GLU A 124 -10.49 14.44 26.50
N LYS A 125 -9.41 15.22 26.29
CA LYS A 125 -7.97 15.01 26.56
C LYS A 125 -7.35 13.63 26.27
N ILE A 126 -6.63 13.56 25.16
CA ILE A 126 -5.57 12.56 24.93
C ILE A 126 -4.32 12.98 25.71
N ASP A 127 -4.23 12.56 26.97
CA ASP A 127 -2.92 12.26 27.57
C ASP A 127 -2.86 10.74 27.64
N HIS A 128 -2.45 10.06 26.58
CA HIS A 128 -1.78 8.74 26.60
C HIS A 128 -1.38 8.37 25.17
N ILE A 129 -0.18 8.82 24.78
CA ILE A 129 0.62 8.15 23.77
C ILE A 129 1.00 6.78 24.36
N PRO A 130 0.79 5.64 23.65
CA PRO A 130 1.35 4.37 24.09
C PRO A 130 2.87 4.47 23.98
N GLN A 131 3.55 4.54 25.13
CA GLN A 131 5.00 4.56 25.21
C GLN A 131 5.52 3.15 24.92
N ASN A 132 6.33 3.02 23.87
CA ASN A 132 7.09 1.80 23.59
C ASN A 132 7.99 1.46 24.79
N GLY A 133 8.13 0.17 25.05
CA GLY A 133 8.63 -0.43 26.30
C GLY A 133 10.00 0.03 26.80
N GLY A 134 10.17 -0.12 28.12
CA GLY A 134 11.43 0.13 28.83
C GLY A 134 11.23 0.23 30.34
N GLY A 135 10.60 -0.77 30.98
CA GLY A 135 10.44 -0.85 32.43
C GLY A 135 11.54 -1.70 33.08
N GLY A 136 12.77 -1.18 33.11
CA GLY A 136 13.86 -1.71 33.93
C GLY A 136 14.16 -0.72 35.05
N GLN A 137 13.80 -1.11 36.27
CA GLN A 137 13.87 -0.29 37.48
C GLN A 137 15.34 -0.13 37.92
N GLU A 138 15.85 1.11 37.95
CA GLU A 138 17.16 1.44 38.52
C GLU A 138 17.08 1.41 40.06
N THR A 139 18.00 0.70 40.68
CA THR A 139 18.36 0.88 42.09
C THR A 139 19.83 1.34 42.14
N PRO A 140 20.19 2.28 43.04
CA PRO A 140 21.51 2.88 43.03
C PRO A 140 22.40 2.17 44.05
N ASP A 141 23.50 1.54 43.62
CA ASP A 141 24.58 1.17 44.55
C ASP A 141 25.94 1.46 43.91
N ASP A 142 26.69 2.30 44.63
CA ASP A 142 27.86 3.04 44.24
C ASP A 142 29.08 2.43 44.93
N HIS A 143 29.77 1.44 44.35
CA HIS A 143 31.02 0.93 44.92
C HIS A 143 32.13 0.74 43.87
N THR A 144 33.15 1.56 44.07
CA THR A 144 34.48 1.68 43.46
C THR A 144 35.26 0.36 43.34
N PRO A 145 36.10 0.15 42.30
CA PRO A 145 36.97 -1.02 42.21
C PRO A 145 38.33 -0.73 42.88
N HIS A 146 38.72 -1.49 43.90
CA HIS A 146 40.09 -1.47 44.43
C HIS A 146 40.65 -2.88 44.72
N PHE A 147 41.76 -3.15 44.03
CA PHE A 147 42.75 -4.23 44.12
C PHE A 147 42.94 -4.99 45.44
N GLY A 148 43.23 -6.30 45.34
CA GLY A 148 43.82 -7.10 46.42
C GLY A 148 44.20 -8.55 46.04
N CYS A 149 45.37 -8.70 45.42
CA CYS A 149 46.38 -9.78 45.43
C CYS A 149 46.04 -11.23 45.90
N GLY A 150 46.50 -12.24 45.12
CA GLY A 150 47.01 -13.49 45.71
C GLY A 150 47.01 -14.78 44.86
N ALA A 151 48.00 -14.92 43.96
CA ALA A 151 48.64 -16.18 43.48
C ALA A 151 47.76 -17.27 42.79
N GLN A 152 48.20 -18.09 41.83
CA GLN A 152 49.52 -18.49 41.33
C GLN A 152 49.54 -18.54 39.79
N SER A 153 50.71 -18.30 39.22
CA SER A 153 51.03 -18.41 37.79
C SER A 153 51.04 -19.86 37.28
N THR A 154 50.56 -20.05 36.05
CA THR A 154 51.22 -20.93 35.08
C THR A 154 51.15 -20.32 33.70
N LEU A 155 52.32 -20.33 33.08
CA LEU A 155 52.66 -19.81 31.76
C LEU A 155 52.25 -20.81 30.66
N CYS A 156 52.07 -20.24 29.46
CA CYS A 156 52.69 -20.70 28.22
C CYS A 156 51.90 -21.54 27.18
N PHE A 157 51.75 -20.88 26.02
CA PHE A 157 51.92 -21.35 24.64
C PHE A 157 50.70 -21.59 23.74
N SER A 158 50.92 -21.12 22.51
CA SER A 158 50.09 -20.89 21.33
C SER A 158 49.92 -22.13 20.44
N ASP A 159 48.71 -22.27 19.88
CA ASP A 159 48.28 -22.84 18.57
C ASP A 159 48.70 -24.30 18.22
N PRO A 160 47.84 -25.14 17.57
CA PRO A 160 47.33 -24.83 16.22
C PRO A 160 45.94 -25.39 15.79
N ILE A 161 45.53 -24.88 14.63
CA ILE A 161 44.37 -25.16 13.76
C ILE A 161 44.05 -26.66 13.53
N GLN A 162 42.75 -27.04 13.53
CA GLN A 162 42.19 -27.96 12.51
C GLN A 162 40.65 -27.95 12.38
N LYS A 163 40.23 -28.40 11.18
CA LYS A 163 38.93 -28.28 10.48
C LYS A 163 37.85 -29.29 10.91
N GLY A 164 36.60 -28.97 10.53
CA GLY A 164 35.47 -29.91 10.31
C GLY A 164 34.26 -29.58 11.19
N GLY A 165 32.99 -29.54 10.78
CA GLY A 165 32.30 -29.96 9.55
C GLY A 165 30.96 -30.60 9.94
N GLY A 166 29.81 -30.01 9.55
CA GLY A 166 28.44 -30.59 9.59
C GLY A 166 27.85 -30.87 10.99
N LYS A 167 26.55 -31.09 11.21
CA LYS A 167 25.32 -31.09 10.40
C LYS A 167 24.16 -31.34 11.40
N ASP A 168 23.01 -30.72 11.12
CA ASP A 168 21.62 -31.20 11.34
C ASP A 168 21.11 -31.52 12.76
N ASN A 169 20.05 -30.82 13.21
CA ASN A 169 18.70 -31.40 13.10
C ASN A 169 17.57 -30.40 13.39
N ILE A 170 16.60 -30.44 12.48
CA ILE A 170 15.26 -29.86 12.55
C ILE A 170 14.39 -30.80 13.39
N THR A 171 13.55 -30.25 14.26
CA THR A 171 12.33 -30.94 14.67
C THR A 171 11.15 -30.00 14.44
N SER A 172 10.35 -30.38 13.45
CA SER A 172 9.03 -29.87 13.14
C SER A 172 8.03 -30.30 14.20
N ASP A 173 7.14 -29.41 14.60
CA ASP A 173 5.81 -29.78 15.06
C ASP A 173 4.76 -28.85 14.44
N ASN A 174 3.76 -29.47 13.83
CA ASN A 174 2.61 -28.86 13.18
C ASN A 174 1.49 -28.63 14.20
N THR A 175 0.69 -27.58 13.97
CA THR A 175 -0.80 -27.46 14.12
C THR A 175 -1.17 -26.00 14.47
N PRO A 176 -2.44 -25.58 14.30
CA PRO A 176 -3.24 -25.46 13.09
C PRO A 176 -3.71 -24.00 12.87
N PHE A 177 -4.37 -23.74 11.74
CA PHE A 177 -5.08 -22.50 11.41
C PHE A 177 -5.92 -21.96 12.58
N ASP A 178 -5.55 -20.80 13.12
CA ASP A 178 -6.51 -19.80 13.59
C ASP A 178 -5.82 -18.43 13.81
N ASN A 179 -6.40 -17.42 13.15
CA ASN A 179 -6.45 -16.02 13.58
C ASN A 179 -5.13 -15.30 13.87
N THR A 180 -4.39 -14.95 12.82
CA THR A 180 -3.62 -13.71 12.88
C THR A 180 -4.56 -12.55 12.54
N GLU A 181 -5.09 -11.89 13.57
CA GLU A 181 -5.50 -10.49 13.42
C GLU A 181 -4.28 -9.73 12.91
N SER A 182 -4.25 -9.47 11.60
CA SER A 182 -3.27 -8.56 11.03
C SER A 182 -3.69 -7.15 11.43
N VAL A 183 -3.18 -6.72 12.59
CA VAL A 183 -3.02 -5.29 12.89
C VAL A 183 -1.95 -4.78 11.94
N SER A 184 -2.34 -4.53 10.69
CA SER A 184 -1.48 -3.91 9.68
C SER A 184 -1.49 -2.40 9.88
N LEU A 185 -0.86 -1.94 10.96
CA LEU A 185 -0.27 -0.60 11.02
C LEU A 185 1.15 -0.70 10.45
N SER A 186 1.24 -0.76 9.12
CA SER A 186 2.50 -0.60 8.41
C SER A 186 2.33 0.51 7.38
N TYR A 187 2.92 1.66 7.69
CA TYR A 187 2.95 2.89 6.90
C TYR A 187 3.73 2.76 5.57
N ASN A 188 3.64 1.59 4.92
CA ASN A 188 4.08 1.30 3.56
C ASN A 188 2.95 0.78 2.66
N ASP A 189 1.67 0.76 3.09
CA ASP A 189 0.56 0.22 2.26
C ASP A 189 0.31 1.01 0.97
N GLY A 190 0.67 2.31 0.94
CA GLY A 190 0.16 3.21 -0.09
C GLY A 190 0.70 2.96 -1.50
N LEU A 191 1.82 2.24 -1.65
CA LEU A 191 2.34 1.82 -2.96
C LEU A 191 1.72 0.48 -3.41
N THR A 192 1.61 -0.47 -2.49
CA THR A 192 0.99 -1.78 -2.74
C THR A 192 -0.48 -1.63 -3.08
N ASP A 193 -1.21 -0.79 -2.35
CA ASP A 193 -2.61 -0.48 -2.60
C ASP A 193 -2.79 0.27 -3.91
N PHE A 194 -1.87 1.18 -4.23
CA PHE A 194 -1.86 1.88 -5.51
C PHE A 194 -1.69 0.90 -6.68
N LEU A 195 -0.69 0.01 -6.60
CA LEU A 195 -0.44 -1.01 -7.62
C LEU A 195 -1.60 -2.01 -7.71
N SER A 196 -2.16 -2.43 -6.59
CA SER A 196 -3.30 -3.35 -6.52
C SER A 196 -4.51 -2.75 -7.23
N ASN A 197 -4.85 -1.50 -6.93
CA ASN A 197 -5.94 -0.80 -7.60
C ASN A 197 -5.68 -0.59 -9.10
N GLN A 198 -4.45 -0.24 -9.48
CA GLN A 198 -4.07 -0.08 -10.89
C GLN A 198 -4.23 -1.40 -11.66
N ILE A 199 -3.73 -2.51 -11.11
CA ILE A 199 -3.84 -3.83 -11.73
C ILE A 199 -5.30 -4.28 -11.77
N LYS A 200 -6.09 -4.07 -10.70
CA LYS A 200 -7.52 -4.40 -10.68
C LYS A 200 -8.31 -3.66 -11.76
N GLU A 201 -8.00 -2.40 -12.04
CA GLU A 201 -8.62 -1.71 -13.19
C GLU A 201 -8.16 -2.29 -14.52
N GLN A 202 -6.86 -2.54 -14.66
CA GLN A 202 -6.26 -3.06 -15.89
C GLN A 202 -6.90 -4.39 -16.32
N ILE A 203 -7.19 -5.27 -15.36
CA ILE A 203 -7.81 -6.58 -15.62
C ILE A 203 -9.33 -6.56 -15.51
N GLU A 204 -9.95 -5.39 -15.34
CA GLU A 204 -11.39 -5.25 -15.11
C GLU A 204 -11.88 -6.17 -13.99
N PHE A 205 -11.29 -6.12 -12.80
CA PHE A 205 -11.52 -7.07 -11.70
C PHE A 205 -13.02 -7.32 -11.38
N SER A 206 -13.86 -6.29 -11.52
CA SER A 206 -15.32 -6.39 -11.31
C SER A 206 -16.06 -7.26 -12.35
N TYR A 207 -15.42 -7.61 -13.48
CA TYR A 207 -15.89 -8.66 -14.37
C TYR A 207 -15.86 -10.03 -13.69
N PHE A 208 -14.76 -10.38 -13.02
CA PHE A 208 -14.62 -11.67 -12.33
C PHE A 208 -15.52 -11.79 -11.11
N GLU A 209 -15.74 -10.68 -10.38
CA GLU A 209 -16.70 -10.65 -9.26
C GLU A 209 -18.13 -11.01 -9.70
N ARG A 210 -18.49 -10.69 -10.96
CA ARG A 210 -19.84 -10.93 -11.51
C ARG A 210 -19.97 -12.26 -12.23
N GLU A 211 -18.97 -12.59 -13.06
CA GLU A 211 -19.07 -13.72 -14.00
C GLU A 211 -18.35 -14.99 -13.50
N MET A 212 -17.40 -14.87 -12.58
CA MET A 212 -16.59 -15.99 -12.07
C MET A 212 -16.36 -15.92 -10.55
N PRO A 213 -17.43 -15.85 -9.73
CA PRO A 213 -17.30 -15.64 -8.29
C PRO A 213 -16.54 -16.76 -7.56
N ASP A 214 -16.63 -18.00 -8.05
CA ASP A 214 -15.93 -19.15 -7.45
C ASP A 214 -14.41 -19.07 -7.61
N ASP A 215 -13.94 -18.35 -8.64
CA ASP A 215 -12.53 -18.20 -8.97
C ASP A 215 -11.92 -16.89 -8.40
N ILE A 216 -12.72 -16.07 -7.71
CA ILE A 216 -12.32 -14.72 -7.27
C ILE A 216 -11.10 -14.71 -6.36
N LEU A 217 -10.95 -15.73 -5.50
CA LEU A 217 -9.80 -15.86 -4.61
C LEU A 217 -8.51 -16.12 -5.39
N THR A 218 -8.59 -16.93 -6.46
CA THR A 218 -7.45 -17.20 -7.33
C THR A 218 -7.09 -15.96 -8.15
N VAL A 219 -8.09 -15.24 -8.67
CA VAL A 219 -7.87 -13.96 -9.38
C VAL A 219 -7.25 -12.92 -8.44
N SER A 220 -7.73 -12.82 -7.20
CA SER A 220 -7.13 -11.93 -6.18
C SER A 220 -5.67 -12.30 -5.90
N ALA A 221 -5.36 -13.59 -5.73
CA ALA A 221 -3.98 -14.03 -5.54
C ALA A 221 -3.08 -13.72 -6.74
N LEU A 222 -3.61 -13.77 -7.97
CA LEU A 222 -2.88 -13.35 -9.17
C LEU A 222 -2.63 -11.83 -9.17
N VAL A 223 -3.60 -11.02 -8.76
CA VAL A 223 -3.40 -9.57 -8.55
C VAL A 223 -2.29 -9.34 -7.55
N ASP A 224 -2.31 -9.98 -6.40
CA ASP A 224 -1.27 -9.82 -5.37
C ASP A 224 0.11 -10.24 -5.90
N CYS A 225 0.19 -11.31 -6.69
CA CYS A 225 1.43 -11.72 -7.36
C CYS A 225 1.94 -10.64 -8.33
N MET A 226 1.07 -10.03 -9.13
CA MET A 226 1.43 -8.95 -10.05
C MET A 226 1.89 -7.70 -9.29
N VAL A 227 1.22 -7.36 -8.20
CA VAL A 227 1.59 -6.25 -7.30
C VAL A 227 2.97 -6.48 -6.70
N GLU A 228 3.23 -7.67 -6.16
CA GLU A 228 4.54 -8.01 -5.59
C GLU A 228 5.67 -7.91 -6.62
N ILE A 229 5.44 -8.40 -7.85
CA ILE A 229 6.39 -8.29 -8.96
C ILE A 229 6.66 -6.82 -9.31
N MET A 230 5.62 -5.99 -9.31
CA MET A 230 5.75 -4.56 -9.62
C MET A 230 6.33 -3.75 -8.46
N ALA A 231 6.16 -4.18 -7.21
CA ALA A 231 6.69 -3.51 -6.03
C ALA A 231 8.16 -3.87 -5.75
N SER A 232 8.58 -5.09 -6.10
CA SER A 232 9.91 -5.62 -5.77
C SER A 232 10.93 -5.33 -6.89
N PRO A 233 12.16 -4.87 -6.59
CA PRO A 233 13.19 -4.64 -7.60
C PRO A 233 13.56 -5.88 -8.41
N GLU A 234 13.52 -7.04 -7.77
CA GLU A 234 13.76 -8.34 -8.39
C GLU A 234 12.77 -9.38 -7.84
N THR A 235 12.38 -10.33 -8.68
CA THR A 235 11.50 -11.43 -8.28
C THR A 235 12.07 -12.76 -8.76
N LYS A 236 12.01 -13.77 -7.89
CA LYS A 236 12.42 -15.14 -8.22
C LYS A 236 11.30 -15.85 -8.98
N ILE A 237 11.54 -16.19 -10.24
CA ILE A 237 10.64 -16.98 -11.09
C ILE A 237 11.38 -18.25 -11.51
N ASN A 238 10.83 -19.43 -11.22
CA ASN A 238 11.47 -20.73 -11.54
C ASN A 238 12.93 -20.85 -11.08
N GLY A 239 13.27 -20.29 -9.90
CA GLY A 239 14.64 -20.35 -9.40
C GLY A 239 15.55 -19.22 -9.89
N VAL A 240 15.15 -18.48 -10.92
CA VAL A 240 15.94 -17.39 -11.53
C VAL A 240 15.47 -16.04 -11.01
N MET A 241 16.41 -15.20 -10.57
CA MET A 241 16.13 -13.81 -10.21
C MET A 241 15.97 -12.96 -11.47
N LEU A 242 14.84 -12.27 -11.58
CA LEU A 242 14.53 -11.41 -12.72
C LEU A 242 14.20 -10.01 -12.25
N SER A 243 14.71 -9.01 -12.98
CA SER A 243 14.47 -7.62 -12.64
C SER A 243 13.03 -7.21 -12.89
N GLN A 244 12.52 -6.29 -12.06
CA GLN A 244 11.22 -5.64 -12.24
C GLN A 244 11.08 -5.05 -13.66
N LYS A 245 12.15 -4.44 -14.20
CA LYS A 245 12.15 -3.86 -15.55
C LYS A 245 11.91 -4.91 -16.64
N THR A 246 12.39 -6.13 -16.44
CA THR A 246 12.16 -7.26 -17.36
C THR A 246 10.72 -7.76 -17.28
N LEU A 247 10.11 -7.76 -16.09
CA LEU A 247 8.76 -8.30 -15.88
C LEU A 247 7.64 -7.29 -16.15
N THR A 248 7.93 -5.99 -16.00
CA THR A 248 6.95 -4.91 -16.15
C THR A 248 6.18 -4.92 -17.49
N PRO A 249 6.82 -5.15 -18.67
CA PRO A 249 6.10 -5.17 -19.94
C PRO A 249 5.03 -6.26 -20.00
N TYR A 250 5.33 -7.47 -19.48
CA TYR A 250 4.38 -8.57 -19.42
C TYR A 250 3.17 -8.20 -18.56
N ILE A 251 3.42 -7.68 -17.35
CA ILE A 251 2.35 -7.34 -16.40
C ILE A 251 1.46 -6.23 -16.95
N LYS A 252 2.01 -5.22 -17.63
CA LYS A 252 1.23 -4.10 -18.19
C LYS A 252 0.29 -4.49 -19.33
N ASN A 253 0.54 -5.63 -19.98
CA ASN A 253 -0.26 -6.12 -21.10
C ASN A 253 -1.34 -7.12 -20.67
N VAL A 254 -1.45 -7.42 -19.37
CA VAL A 254 -2.46 -8.36 -18.85
C VAL A 254 -3.84 -7.70 -18.85
N ASP A 255 -4.83 -8.34 -19.44
CA ASP A 255 -6.24 -7.93 -19.38
C ASP A 255 -7.12 -9.06 -18.82
N SER A 256 -8.43 -8.82 -18.75
CA SER A 256 -9.40 -9.81 -18.29
C SER A 256 -9.39 -11.09 -19.15
N CYS A 257 -9.17 -10.97 -20.46
CA CYS A 257 -9.09 -12.10 -21.37
C CYS A 257 -7.90 -13.01 -21.04
N ILE A 258 -6.71 -12.44 -20.84
CA ILE A 258 -5.48 -13.18 -20.51
C ILE A 258 -5.62 -13.90 -19.17
N ILE A 259 -6.20 -13.26 -18.15
CA ILE A 259 -6.44 -13.89 -16.85
C ILE A 259 -7.37 -15.10 -17.01
N ARG A 260 -8.47 -14.94 -17.75
CA ARG A 260 -9.41 -16.04 -18.01
C ARG A 260 -8.76 -17.19 -18.78
N GLU A 261 -8.02 -16.90 -19.84
CA GLU A 261 -7.32 -17.92 -20.64
C GLU A 261 -6.25 -18.65 -19.82
N PHE A 262 -5.53 -17.93 -18.95
CA PHE A 262 -4.59 -18.54 -18.03
C PHE A 262 -5.28 -19.46 -17.02
N MET A 263 -6.41 -19.03 -16.46
CA MET A 263 -7.18 -19.84 -15.52
C MET A 263 -7.67 -21.14 -16.16
N GLU A 264 -8.17 -21.08 -17.40
CA GLU A 264 -8.52 -22.26 -18.20
C GLU A 264 -7.30 -23.14 -18.49
N HIS A 265 -6.15 -22.54 -18.81
CA HIS A 265 -4.90 -23.28 -19.00
C HIS A 265 -4.42 -24.00 -17.74
N MET A 266 -4.75 -23.48 -16.56
CA MET A 266 -4.44 -24.09 -15.27
C MET A 266 -5.48 -25.15 -14.87
N ARG A 267 -6.69 -25.11 -15.45
CA ARG A 267 -7.81 -26.02 -15.17
C ARG A 267 -7.44 -27.44 -15.65
N GLY A 268 -6.99 -28.28 -14.71
CA GLY A 268 -6.57 -29.66 -14.96
C GLY A 268 -5.09 -29.96 -14.67
N LYS A 269 -4.28 -28.95 -14.33
CA LYS A 269 -2.90 -29.19 -13.84
C LYS A 269 -2.94 -29.70 -12.40
N SER A 270 -2.23 -30.80 -12.15
CA SER A 270 -2.15 -31.35 -10.79
C SER A 270 -1.24 -30.51 -9.91
N LEU A 271 -1.74 -30.13 -8.73
CA LEU A 271 -0.96 -29.45 -7.68
C LEU A 271 -0.29 -30.42 -6.70
N LYS A 272 -0.32 -31.73 -6.98
CA LYS A 272 0.29 -32.75 -6.11
C LYS A 272 1.80 -32.51 -5.97
N GLY A 273 2.26 -32.33 -4.73
CA GLY A 273 3.68 -32.09 -4.42
C GLY A 273 4.13 -30.62 -4.49
N VAL A 274 3.21 -29.67 -4.71
CA VAL A 274 3.52 -28.24 -4.68
C VAL A 274 3.43 -27.72 -3.24
N ASN A 275 4.59 -27.42 -2.65
CA ASN A 275 4.67 -26.92 -1.26
C ASN A 275 4.30 -25.43 -1.12
N ASN A 276 4.41 -24.64 -2.20
CA ASN A 276 4.04 -23.24 -2.22
C ASN A 276 3.22 -22.94 -3.48
N ILE A 277 1.90 -22.99 -3.32
CA ILE A 277 0.93 -22.83 -4.41
C ILE A 277 1.06 -21.43 -5.03
N THR A 278 1.17 -20.38 -4.21
CA THR A 278 1.30 -18.99 -4.69
C THR A 278 2.54 -18.79 -5.55
N ALA A 279 3.71 -19.28 -5.12
CA ALA A 279 4.95 -19.19 -5.90
C ALA A 279 4.89 -20.01 -7.21
N TYR A 280 4.19 -21.16 -7.18
CA TYR A 280 3.94 -21.97 -8.36
C TYR A 280 3.05 -21.23 -9.36
N TYR A 281 1.90 -20.71 -8.93
CA TYR A 281 1.00 -19.92 -9.77
C TYR A 281 1.68 -18.68 -10.33
N ARG A 282 2.45 -17.95 -9.51
CA ARG A 282 3.26 -16.81 -9.97
C ARG A 282 4.19 -17.22 -11.11
N SER A 283 4.91 -18.33 -10.94
CA SER A 283 5.86 -18.79 -11.95
C SER A 283 5.17 -19.28 -13.23
N CYS A 284 4.08 -20.05 -13.10
CA CYS A 284 3.28 -20.50 -14.22
C CYS A 284 2.69 -19.33 -15.01
N PHE A 285 2.15 -18.32 -14.32
CA PHE A 285 1.57 -17.15 -14.94
C PHE A 285 2.58 -16.38 -15.76
N ILE A 286 3.77 -16.10 -15.21
CA ILE A 286 4.82 -15.39 -15.94
C ILE A 286 5.33 -16.18 -17.15
N ASN A 287 5.44 -17.51 -17.05
CA ASN A 287 5.81 -18.32 -18.22
C ASN A 287 4.73 -18.30 -19.29
N TYR A 288 3.47 -18.41 -18.89
CA TYR A 288 2.33 -18.30 -19.80
C TYR A 288 2.35 -16.98 -20.57
N LEU A 289 2.58 -15.85 -19.88
CA LEU A 289 2.70 -14.54 -20.53
C LEU A 289 3.87 -14.48 -21.53
N ARG A 290 5.01 -15.10 -21.20
CA ARG A 290 6.18 -15.16 -22.09
C ARG A 290 5.93 -16.03 -23.32
N GLU A 291 5.28 -17.17 -23.15
CA GLU A 291 4.90 -18.06 -24.25
C GLU A 291 3.92 -17.37 -25.21
N GLN A 292 2.97 -16.60 -24.67
CA GLN A 292 2.04 -15.79 -25.45
C GLN A 292 2.74 -14.70 -26.28
N GLU A 293 3.73 -14.00 -25.71
CA GLU A 293 4.54 -13.03 -26.47
C GLU A 293 5.39 -13.70 -27.57
N LEU A 294 6.03 -14.83 -27.26
CA LEU A 294 6.83 -15.57 -28.24
C LEU A 294 5.97 -16.06 -29.41
N SER A 295 4.74 -16.48 -29.13
CA SER A 295 3.79 -16.95 -30.14
C SER A 295 3.32 -15.82 -31.07
N LYS A 296 3.29 -14.58 -30.58
CA LYS A 296 2.97 -13.37 -31.36
C LYS A 296 4.12 -12.89 -32.25
N MET A 297 5.37 -13.30 -32.00
CA MET A 297 6.55 -12.96 -32.82
C MET A 297 6.81 -13.94 -33.97
N VAL A 298 6.13 -15.08 -34.00
CA VAL A 298 6.30 -16.14 -35.03
C VAL A 298 5.28 -16.00 -36.18
N ILE A 299 4.45 -14.95 -36.15
CA ILE A 299 3.48 -14.57 -37.20
C ILE A 299 3.96 -13.29 -37.89
#